data_AF-A0A1V3XGA2-F1
#
_entry.id   AF-A0A1V3XGA2-F1
#
_cell.length_a   1.000
_cell.length_b   1.000
_cell.length_c   1.000
_cell.angle_alpha   90.00
_cell.angle_beta   90.00
_cell.angle_gamma   90.00
#
_symmetry.space_group_name_H-M   'P 1'
#
loop_
_entity.id
_entity.type
_entity.pdbx_description
1 polymer ?
#
loop_
_entity_poly.entity_id
_entity_poly.type
_entity_poly.pdbx_seq_one_letter_code
_entity_poly.pdbx_strand_id
1 'polypeptide(L)' 'MGGPRTYSEQRGHPRLRMRHMPFRITPIHRDAWLRCMHTAVASIDAQTLDDERRRELLAYLEMAAHSLVNSAF' A
#
# COMPACT_ATOMS: atom_id res chain seq x y z
N MET A 1 -2.61 -8.31 -10.67
CA MET A 1 -1.79 -7.07 -10.73
C MET A 1 -1.12 -6.94 -12.10
N GLY A 2 -1.75 -6.23 -13.05
CA GLY A 2 -1.28 -6.15 -14.44
C GLY A 2 -1.95 -5.03 -15.23
N GLY A 3 -2.20 -3.90 -14.57
CA GLY A 3 -2.87 -2.75 -15.17
C GLY A 3 -1.97 -1.94 -16.14
N PRO A 4 -2.52 -0.86 -16.71
CA PRO A 4 -1.79 0.02 -17.63
C PRO A 4 -0.44 0.48 -17.05
N ARG A 5 0.61 0.51 -17.89
CA ARG A 5 1.97 0.93 -17.49
C ARG A 5 2.13 2.43 -17.26
N THR A 6 1.02 3.17 -17.24
CA THR A 6 0.97 4.63 -17.11
C THR A 6 1.76 5.13 -15.89
N TYR A 7 1.77 4.37 -14.78
CA TYR A 7 2.59 4.69 -13.62
C TYR A 7 4.09 4.72 -13.97
N SER A 8 4.60 3.66 -14.62
CA SER A 8 6.01 3.56 -15.00
C SER A 8 6.40 4.58 -16.06
N GLU A 9 5.48 4.92 -16.98
CA GLU A 9 5.71 5.91 -18.03
C GLU A 9 5.78 7.34 -17.46
N GLN A 10 4.91 7.69 -16.51
CA GLN A 10 4.88 9.05 -15.93
C GLN A 10 5.84 9.23 -14.76
N ARG A 11 6.13 8.17 -14.00
CA ARG A 11 6.92 8.26 -12.77
C ARG A 11 8.25 7.51 -12.87
N GLY A 12 8.53 6.74 -13.92
CA GLY A 12 9.73 5.91 -14.01
C GLY A 12 9.75 4.79 -12.96
N HIS A 13 10.94 4.26 -12.66
CA HIS A 13 11.09 3.12 -11.76
C HIS A 13 10.43 3.38 -10.39
N PRO A 14 9.65 2.43 -9.84
CA PRO A 14 9.00 2.53 -8.54
C PRO A 14 10.04 2.50 -7.41
N ARG A 15 10.77 3.60 -7.21
CA ARG A 15 11.72 3.78 -6.09
C ARG A 15 10.94 4.21 -4.84
N LEU A 16 9.99 3.38 -4.40
CA LEU A 16 9.04 3.73 -3.35
C LEU A 16 9.74 4.15 -2.06
N ARG A 17 10.73 3.38 -1.59
CA ARG A 17 11.50 3.74 -0.39
C ARG A 17 12.14 5.13 -0.49
N MET A 18 12.78 5.46 -1.61
CA MET A 18 13.37 6.79 -1.85
C MET A 18 12.32 7.91 -1.83
N ARG A 19 11.14 7.65 -2.41
CA ARG A 19 10.03 8.63 -2.41
C ARG A 19 9.42 8.85 -1.03
N HIS A 20 9.54 7.87 -0.14
CA HIS A 20 9.03 7.94 1.23
C HIS A 20 10.09 8.43 2.24
N MET A 21 11.38 8.49 1.87
CA MET A 21 12.44 9.03 2.75
C MET A 21 12.24 10.47 3.23
N PRO A 22 11.63 11.40 2.47
CA PRO A 22 11.34 12.75 2.96
C PRO A 22 10.35 12.79 4.13
N PHE A 23 9.58 11.72 4.35
CA PHE A 23 8.58 11.63 5.40
C PHE A 23 9.06 10.71 6.51
N ARG A 24 8.82 11.10 7.76
CA ARG A 24 9.13 10.29 8.93
C ARG A 24 8.03 9.24 9.13
N ILE A 25 8.28 8.01 8.68
CA ILE A 25 7.32 6.91 8.78
C ILE A 25 7.74 6.00 9.93
N THR A 26 7.00 6.11 11.02
CA THR A 26 7.15 5.30 12.22
C THR A 26 6.14 4.14 12.19
N PRO A 27 6.26 3.15 13.10
CA PRO A 27 5.23 2.12 13.25
C PRO A 27 3.82 2.69 13.47
N ILE A 28 3.69 3.84 14.17
CA ILE A 28 2.41 4.51 14.39
C ILE A 28 1.81 5.00 13.07
N HIS A 29 2.62 5.62 12.20
CA HIS A 29 2.16 6.10 10.90
C HIS A 29 1.77 4.94 9.98
N ARG A 30 2.54 3.83 10.00
CA ARG A 30 2.20 2.60 9.28
C ARG A 30 0.83 2.08 9.71
N ASP A 31 0.61 1.95 11.01
CA ASP A 31 -0.64 1.39 11.54
C ASP A 31 -1.84 2.30 11.23
N ALA A 32 -1.65 3.62 11.28
CA ALA A 32 -2.67 4.58 10.87
C ALA A 32 -3.02 4.44 9.38
N TRP A 33 -2.02 4.33 8.51
CA TRP A 33 -2.24 4.12 7.08
C TRP A 33 -2.95 2.79 6.80
N LEU A 34 -2.53 1.70 7.46
CA LEU A 34 -3.16 0.39 7.30
C LEU A 34 -4.63 0.40 7.73
N ARG A 35 -4.97 1.04 8.85
CA ARG A 35 -6.38 1.18 9.26
C ARG A 35 -7.23 1.87 8.19
N CYS A 36 -6.72 2.94 7.59
CA CYS A 36 -7.39 3.61 6.49
C CYS A 36 -7.55 2.69 5.27
N MET A 37 -6.51 1.94 4.92
CA MET A 37 -6.55 1.00 3.78
C MET A 37 -7.51 -0.16 4.03
N HIS A 38 -7.52 -0.78 5.21
CA HIS A 38 -8.49 -1.83 5.55
C HIS A 38 -9.93 -1.31 5.43
N THR A 39 -10.19 -0.09 5.90
CA THR A 39 -11.51 0.54 5.79
C THR A 39 -11.91 0.78 4.33
N ALA A 40 -10.98 1.29 3.51
CA ALA A 40 -11.22 1.53 2.09
C ALA A 40 -11.42 0.23 1.28
N VAL A 41 -10.67 -0.83 1.59
CA VAL A 41 -10.86 -2.14 0.95
C VAL A 41 -12.19 -2.75 1.39
N ALA A 42 -12.57 -2.62 2.67
CA ALA A 42 -13.83 -3.12 3.20
C ALA A 42 -15.07 -2.45 2.57
N SER A 43 -14.95 -1.23 2.03
CA SER A 43 -16.05 -0.57 1.33
C SER A 43 -16.31 -1.10 -0.09
N ILE A 44 -15.43 -1.93 -0.64
CA ILE A 44 -15.60 -2.56 -1.96
C ILE A 44 -16.42 -3.84 -1.79
N ASP A 45 -17.47 -4.00 -2.57
CA ASP A 45 -18.33 -5.19 -2.54
C ASP A 45 -17.62 -6.46 -3.05
N ALA A 46 -18.17 -7.63 -2.70
CA ALA A 46 -17.56 -8.93 -3.02
C ALA A 46 -17.67 -9.32 -4.50
N GLN A 47 -18.61 -8.72 -5.24
CA GLN A 47 -18.79 -8.95 -6.66
C GLN A 47 -17.68 -8.25 -7.46
N THR A 48 -17.23 -7.09 -6.98
CA THR A 48 -16.09 -6.35 -7.54
C THR A 48 -14.76 -6.93 -7.05
N LEU A 49 -14.66 -7.25 -5.75
CA LEU A 49 -13.44 -7.78 -5.12
C LEU A 49 -13.77 -8.98 -4.24
N ASP A 50 -13.62 -10.16 -4.82
CA ASP A 50 -13.82 -11.43 -4.11
C ASP A 50 -12.83 -11.63 -2.97
N ASP A 51 -13.12 -12.61 -2.12
CA ASP A 51 -12.38 -12.85 -0.88
C ASP A 51 -10.92 -13.27 -1.13
N GLU A 52 -10.63 -13.97 -2.23
CA GLU A 52 -9.26 -14.39 -2.55
C GLU A 52 -8.40 -13.17 -2.92
N ARG A 53 -8.90 -12.34 -3.83
CA ARG A 53 -8.21 -11.12 -4.30
C ARG A 53 -8.14 -10.08 -3.20
N ARG A 54 -9.16 -10.01 -2.34
CA ARG A 54 -9.16 -9.18 -1.14
C ARG A 54 -8.04 -9.58 -0.19
N ARG A 55 -7.88 -10.87 0.10
CA ARG A 55 -6.78 -11.37 0.94
C ARG A 55 -5.42 -11.10 0.32
N GLU A 56 -5.27 -11.35 -0.97
CA GLU A 56 -4.01 -11.08 -1.70
C GLU A 56 -3.64 -9.59 -1.63
N LEU A 57 -4.62 -8.71 -1.88
CA LEU A 57 -4.43 -7.26 -1.82
C LEU A 57 -4.03 -6.79 -0.42
N LEU A 58 -4.74 -7.24 0.61
CA LEU A 58 -4.44 -6.86 1.99
C LEU A 58 -3.05 -7.35 2.42
N ALA A 59 -2.68 -8.59 2.10
CA ALA A 59 -1.35 -9.11 2.39
C ALA A 59 -0.25 -8.30 1.70
N TYR A 60 -0.47 -7.90 0.44
CA TYR A 60 0.46 -7.03 -0.27
C TYR A 60 0.58 -5.64 0.38
N LEU A 61 -0.54 -5.02 0.76
CA LEU A 61 -0.55 -3.69 1.40
C LEU A 61 0.18 -3.72 2.75
N GLU A 62 -0.04 -4.76 3.56
CA GLU A 62 0.66 -4.97 4.83
C GLU A 62 2.18 -5.08 4.60
N MET A 63 2.61 -6.02 3.77
CA MET A 63 4.03 -6.19 3.42
C MET A 63 4.67 -4.88 2.93
N ALA A 64 3.99 -4.17 2.02
CA ALA A 64 4.48 -2.91 1.47
C ALA A 64 4.61 -1.84 2.56
N ALA A 65 3.60 -1.67 3.41
CA ALA A 65 3.61 -0.69 4.49
C ALA A 65 4.74 -0.96 5.50
N HIS A 66 4.97 -2.23 5.84
CA HIS A 66 6.10 -2.64 6.68
C HIS A 66 7.45 -2.27 6.04
N SER A 67 7.62 -2.46 4.73
CA SER A 67 8.87 -2.14 4.02
C SER A 67 9.20 -0.64 3.96
N LEU A 68 8.19 0.22 4.15
CA LEU A 68 8.30 1.67 4.03
C LEU A 68 8.57 2.38 5.36
N VAL A 69 8.48 1.69 6.50
CA VAL A 69 8.91 2.22 7.80
C VAL A 69 10.39 2.60 7.72
N ASN A 70 10.70 3.84 8.05
CA ASN A 70 12.05 4.41 7.90
C ASN A 70 12.54 5.12 9.17
N SER A 71 11.75 5.13 10.25
CA SER A 71 12.07 5.77 11.52
C SER A 71 11.50 4.97 12.70
N ALA A 72 12.19 4.98 13.84
CA ALA A 72 11.80 4.21 15.02
C ALA A 72 10.83 4.95 15.96
N PHE A 73 10.85 6.28 15.92
CA PHE A 73 10.03 7.21 16.70
C PHE A 73 9.78 8.42 15.83
#